data_AF-A0A363SKU5-F1
#
_entry.id   AF-A0A363SKU5-F1
#
_cell.length_a   1.000
_cell.length_b   1.000
_cell.length_c   1.000
_cell.angle_alpha   90.00
_cell.angle_beta   90.00
_cell.angle_gamma   90.00
#
_symmetry.space_group_name_H-M   'P 1'
#
loop_
_entity.id
_entity.type
_entity.pdbx_description
1 polymer ?
#
loop_
_entity_poly.entity_id
_entity_poly.type
_entity_poly.pdbx_seq_one_letter_code
_entity_poly.pdbx_strand_id
1 'polypeptide(L)'
;MKRFFAAATAALLFALPAAAEVSLRDTAALQAFLSKGTPCCVIDARNAAKRLSAPLAETLPYRKGLKIDPTGVVVVIADTDARAIEVGKALERSSKAQEIYAVKGGARSWRAATGAAASGMPRGFIIPKNTCESGTAIQQY
;
A
#
# COMPACT_ATOMS: atom_id res chain seq x y z
N MET A 1 65.85 -23.04 -12.37
CA MET A 1 64.47 -23.37 -11.96
C MET A 1 63.83 -22.16 -11.31
N LYS A 2 62.71 -21.67 -11.85
CA LYS A 2 61.55 -21.03 -11.17
C LYS A 2 60.84 -20.08 -12.14
N ARG A 3 59.70 -20.53 -12.66
CA ARG A 3 58.73 -19.71 -13.41
C ARG A 3 57.73 -19.17 -12.38
N PHE A 4 57.62 -17.84 -12.27
CA PHE A 4 56.58 -17.20 -11.48
C PHE A 4 55.31 -17.10 -12.35
N PHE A 5 54.29 -17.87 -12.01
CA PHE A 5 52.94 -17.68 -12.53
C PHE A 5 52.22 -16.67 -11.62
N ALA A 6 51.98 -15.47 -12.12
CA ALA A 6 51.11 -14.49 -11.49
C ALA A 6 49.65 -14.84 -11.86
N ALA A 7 48.90 -15.40 -10.90
CA ALA A 7 47.47 -15.61 -11.05
C ALA A 7 46.75 -14.31 -10.64
N ALA A 8 46.09 -13.66 -11.59
CA ALA A 8 45.24 -12.50 -11.35
C ALA A 8 43.84 -12.99 -10.94
N THR A 9 43.47 -12.81 -9.67
CA THR A 9 42.14 -13.14 -9.15
C THR A 9 41.19 -11.97 -9.41
N ALA A 10 40.41 -12.06 -10.49
CA ALA A 10 39.33 -11.11 -10.77
C ALA A 10 38.12 -11.41 -9.88
N ALA A 11 37.89 -10.59 -8.85
CA ALA A 11 36.70 -10.66 -8.02
C ALA A 11 35.51 -9.99 -8.73
N LEU A 12 34.60 -10.80 -9.29
CA LEU A 12 33.29 -10.34 -9.77
C LEU A 12 32.41 -10.00 -8.56
N LEU A 13 32.21 -8.71 -8.29
CA LEU A 13 31.19 -8.22 -7.35
C LEU A 13 29.83 -8.32 -8.05
N PHE A 14 29.06 -9.38 -7.75
CA PHE A 14 27.65 -9.45 -8.12
C PHE A 14 26.86 -8.46 -7.25
N ALA A 15 26.38 -7.36 -7.85
CA ALA A 15 25.39 -6.49 -7.24
C ALA A 15 24.05 -7.24 -7.14
N LEU A 16 23.70 -7.70 -5.93
CA LEU A 16 22.37 -8.26 -5.66
C LEU A 16 21.33 -7.14 -5.79
N PRO A 17 20.18 -7.38 -6.44
CA PRO A 17 19.09 -6.40 -6.47
C PRO A 17 18.58 -6.19 -5.04
N ALA A 18 18.55 -4.94 -4.59
CA ALA A 18 17.99 -4.57 -3.30
C ALA A 18 16.50 -4.92 -3.29
N ALA A 19 16.12 -5.84 -2.40
CA ALA A 19 14.72 -6.19 -2.19
C ALA A 19 13.96 -4.97 -1.61
N ALA A 20 12.71 -4.76 -2.02
CA ALA A 20 11.90 -3.63 -1.58
C ALA A 20 11.64 -3.69 -0.07
N GLU A 21 12.44 -2.94 0.71
CA GLU A 21 12.42 -2.94 2.16
C GLU A 21 11.02 -2.64 2.71
N VAL A 22 10.42 -3.62 3.40
CA VAL A 22 9.13 -3.47 4.06
C VAL A 22 9.27 -2.50 5.24
N SER A 23 8.73 -1.30 5.08
CA SER A 23 8.82 -0.23 6.07
C SER A 23 7.61 -0.23 7.00
N LEU A 24 7.82 -0.33 8.32
CA LEU A 24 6.75 -0.16 9.30
C LEU A 24 6.42 1.33 9.46
N ARG A 25 5.19 1.73 9.13
CA ARG A 25 4.73 3.13 9.16
C ARG A 25 3.69 3.34 10.26
N ASP A 26 3.90 4.36 11.08
CA ASP A 26 2.90 4.81 12.06
C ASP A 26 1.81 5.69 11.42
N THR A 27 0.85 6.11 12.23
CA THR A 27 -0.28 6.92 11.78
C THR A 27 0.17 8.24 11.13
N ALA A 28 1.18 8.92 11.69
CA ALA A 28 1.64 10.21 11.18
C ALA A 28 2.34 10.05 9.82
N ALA A 29 3.21 9.05 9.69
CA ALA A 29 3.87 8.73 8.43
C ALA A 29 2.85 8.29 7.35
N LEU A 30 1.83 7.51 7.73
CA LEU A 30 0.74 7.12 6.82
C LEU A 30 -0.09 8.32 6.37
N GLN A 31 -0.44 9.24 7.28
CA GLN A 31 -1.14 10.47 6.91
C GLN A 31 -0.34 11.30 5.91
N ALA A 32 0.95 11.53 6.19
CA ALA A 32 1.82 12.28 5.30
C ALA A 32 1.96 11.61 3.91
N PHE A 33 1.96 10.28 3.85
CA PHE A 33 1.93 9.53 2.60
C PHE A 33 0.60 9.73 1.85
N LEU A 34 -0.53 9.52 2.52
CA LEU A 34 -1.87 9.61 1.92
C LEU A 34 -2.17 11.02 1.41
N SER A 35 -1.72 12.07 2.11
CA SER A 35 -1.89 13.47 1.68
C SER A 35 -1.20 13.81 0.36
N LYS A 36 -0.23 13.01 -0.09
CA LYS A 36 0.43 13.20 -1.40
C LYS A 36 -0.41 12.68 -2.57
N GLY A 37 -1.47 11.91 -2.30
CA GLY A 37 -2.31 11.32 -3.34
C GLY A 37 -1.63 10.22 -4.16
N THR A 38 -0.52 9.66 -3.68
CA THR A 38 0.17 8.56 -4.36
C THR A 38 -0.74 7.33 -4.42
N PRO A 39 -0.99 6.75 -5.61
CA PRO A 39 -1.80 5.53 -5.72
C PRO A 39 -1.22 4.40 -4.89
N CYS A 40 -2.08 3.67 -4.18
CA CYS A 40 -1.66 2.51 -3.40
C CYS A 40 -2.65 1.35 -3.49
N CYS A 41 -2.12 0.13 -3.36
CA CYS A 41 -2.91 -1.09 -3.21
C CYS A 41 -2.91 -1.47 -1.72
N VAL A 42 -4.09 -1.55 -1.11
CA VAL A 42 -4.22 -1.85 0.31
C VAL A 42 -4.57 -3.31 0.51
N ILE A 43 -3.76 -4.03 1.29
CA ILE A 43 -3.90 -5.45 1.58
C ILE A 43 -4.40 -5.64 3.02
N ASP A 44 -5.55 -6.30 3.17
CA ASP A 44 -6.09 -6.69 4.47
C ASP A 44 -5.70 -8.13 4.83
N ALA A 45 -4.67 -8.23 5.66
CA ALA A 45 -4.11 -9.47 6.19
C ALA A 45 -4.56 -9.78 7.62
N ARG A 46 -5.61 -9.11 8.12
CA ARG A 46 -6.26 -9.49 9.38
C ARG A 46 -6.92 -10.85 9.23
N ASN A 47 -7.16 -11.51 10.36
CA ASN A 47 -7.92 -12.76 10.37
C ASN A 47 -9.35 -12.57 9.80
N ALA A 48 -9.93 -13.66 9.30
CA ALA A 48 -11.22 -13.63 8.62
C ALA A 48 -12.35 -13.05 9.50
N ALA A 49 -12.41 -13.40 10.78
CA ALA A 49 -13.44 -12.90 11.69
C ALA A 49 -13.42 -11.37 11.79
N LYS A 50 -12.24 -10.75 11.94
CA LYS A 50 -12.10 -9.28 11.99
C LYS A 50 -12.35 -8.59 10.66
N ARG A 51 -12.07 -9.25 9.54
CA ARG A 51 -12.42 -8.73 8.20
C ARG A 51 -13.93 -8.68 8.01
N LEU A 52 -14.65 -9.70 8.49
CA LEU A 52 -16.10 -9.79 8.42
C LEU A 52 -16.81 -8.85 9.40
N SER A 53 -16.36 -8.80 10.66
CA SER A 53 -17.05 -7.99 11.70
C SER A 53 -16.76 -6.50 11.62
N ALA A 54 -15.62 -6.11 11.05
CA ALA A 54 -15.23 -4.71 10.91
C ALA A 54 -14.46 -4.53 9.59
N PRO A 55 -15.15 -4.52 8.44
CA PRO A 55 -14.53 -4.40 7.13
C PRO A 55 -13.76 -3.09 6.99
N LEU A 56 -12.79 -3.10 6.08
CA LEU A 56 -12.06 -1.92 5.64
C LEU A 56 -12.39 -1.70 4.17
N ALA A 57 -12.89 -0.51 3.84
CA ALA A 57 -13.20 -0.13 2.46
C ALA A 57 -11.94 -0.13 1.59
N GLU A 58 -12.11 -0.42 0.30
CA GLU A 58 -11.03 -0.38 -0.70
C GLU A 58 -9.79 -1.23 -0.34
N THR A 59 -10.02 -2.38 0.31
CA THR A 59 -8.94 -3.32 0.66
C THR A 59 -9.09 -4.67 -0.04
N LEU A 60 -7.95 -5.25 -0.42
CA LEU A 60 -7.86 -6.59 -0.98
C LEU A 60 -7.53 -7.60 0.13
N PRO A 61 -8.39 -8.60 0.39
CA PRO A 61 -8.11 -9.66 1.34
C PRO A 61 -6.83 -10.45 1.00
N TYR A 62 -5.87 -10.51 1.93
CA TYR A 62 -4.70 -11.37 1.78
C TYR A 62 -5.09 -12.85 1.80
N ARG A 63 -4.42 -13.62 0.93
CA ARG A 63 -4.38 -15.08 0.93
C ARG A 63 -2.97 -15.54 0.56
N LYS A 64 -2.53 -16.69 1.07
CA LYS A 64 -1.22 -17.24 0.70
C LYS A 64 -1.16 -17.46 -0.82
N GLY A 65 -0.06 -17.04 -1.45
CA GLY A 65 0.08 -17.10 -2.90
C GLY A 65 -0.68 -16.02 -3.67
N LEU A 66 -1.19 -14.99 -2.99
CA LEU A 66 -1.74 -13.80 -3.63
C LEU A 66 -0.69 -13.19 -4.57
N LYS A 67 -1.06 -13.05 -5.85
CA LYS A 67 -0.28 -12.33 -6.86
C LYS A 67 -0.95 -11.00 -7.12
N ILE A 68 -0.17 -9.93 -7.07
CA ILE A 68 -0.58 -8.56 -7.36
C ILE A 68 0.47 -7.92 -8.26
N ASP A 69 0.03 -7.02 -9.15
CA ASP A 69 0.90 -6.20 -9.98
C ASP A 69 0.59 -4.72 -9.72
N PRO A 70 0.95 -4.21 -8.53
CA PRO A 70 0.61 -2.86 -8.14
C PRO A 70 1.41 -1.84 -8.96
N THR A 71 0.74 -0.79 -9.43
CA THR A 71 1.37 0.34 -10.13
C THR A 71 2.01 1.37 -9.19
N GLY A 72 1.89 1.16 -7.87
CA GLY A 72 2.37 2.06 -6.82
C GLY A 72 2.68 1.33 -5.51
N VAL A 73 2.49 2.01 -4.38
CA VAL A 73 2.84 1.49 -3.05
C VAL A 73 1.86 0.40 -2.61
N VAL A 74 2.36 -0.65 -1.96
CA VAL A 74 1.51 -1.64 -1.27
C VAL A 74 1.43 -1.29 0.21
N VAL A 75 0.23 -1.18 0.76
CA VAL A 75 0.00 -0.95 2.19
C VAL A 75 -0.59 -2.21 2.81
N VAL A 76 0.06 -2.76 3.83
CA VAL A 76 -0.35 -4.02 4.47
C VAL A 76 -0.89 -3.75 5.88
N ILE A 77 -2.13 -4.15 6.11
CA ILE A 77 -2.81 -4.04 7.39
C ILE A 77 -2.98 -5.44 7.98
N ALA A 78 -2.53 -5.65 9.21
CA ALA A 78 -2.70 -6.92 9.91
C ALA A 78 -3.11 -6.71 11.37
N ASP A 79 -3.32 -7.84 12.06
CA ASP A 79 -3.67 -7.85 13.49
C ASP A 79 -2.52 -7.48 14.41
N THR A 80 -1.29 -7.67 13.94
CA THR A 80 -0.05 -7.34 14.65
C THR A 80 0.97 -6.73 13.68
N ASP A 81 1.86 -5.89 14.19
CA ASP A 81 2.96 -5.30 13.41
C ASP A 81 3.81 -6.40 12.76
N ALA A 82 4.14 -7.46 13.51
CA ALA A 82 4.91 -8.60 13.03
C ALA A 82 4.23 -9.30 11.83
N ARG A 83 2.91 -9.50 11.91
CA ARG A 83 2.15 -10.13 10.81
C ARG A 83 2.09 -9.23 9.57
N ALA A 84 1.97 -7.92 9.75
CA ALA A 84 1.98 -6.97 8.64
C ALA A 84 3.33 -7.01 7.91
N ILE A 85 4.44 -7.04 8.66
CA ILE A 85 5.79 -7.17 8.10
C ILE A 85 5.97 -8.52 7.39
N GLU A 86 5.56 -9.63 8.00
CA GLU A 86 5.66 -10.96 7.40
C GLU A 86 4.94 -11.04 6.04
N VAL A 87 3.72 -10.52 5.98
CA VAL A 87 2.92 -10.48 4.74
C VAL A 87 3.55 -9.53 3.72
N GLY A 88 4.05 -8.37 4.15
CA GLY A 88 4.80 -7.47 3.28
C GLY A 88 5.99 -8.17 2.63
N LYS A 89 6.79 -8.90 3.40
CA LYS A 89 7.95 -9.66 2.89
C LYS A 89 7.56 -10.80 1.96
N ALA A 90 6.38 -11.37 2.15
CA ALA A 90 5.84 -12.39 1.24
C ALA A 90 5.44 -11.77 -0.11
N LEU A 91 4.85 -10.58 -0.08
CA LEU A 91 4.45 -9.84 -1.28
C LEU A 91 5.63 -9.23 -2.03
N GLU A 92 6.65 -8.76 -1.32
CA GLU A 92 7.93 -8.30 -1.87
C GLU A 92 8.55 -9.37 -2.78
N ARG A 93 8.54 -10.62 -2.33
CA ARG A 93 9.07 -11.76 -3.10
C ARG A 93 8.23 -12.14 -4.32
N SER A 94 6.98 -11.70 -4.40
CA SER A 94 6.02 -12.16 -5.42
C SER A 94 5.43 -11.05 -6.29
N SER A 95 5.73 -9.79 -6.02
CA SER A 95 5.16 -8.62 -6.70
C SER A 95 6.25 -7.68 -7.20
N LYS A 96 5.89 -6.79 -8.11
CA LYS A 96 6.75 -5.71 -8.62
C LYS A 96 6.54 -4.39 -7.87
N ALA A 97 6.05 -4.45 -6.62
CA ALA A 97 5.78 -3.28 -5.82
C ALA A 97 7.05 -2.42 -5.66
N GLN A 98 6.91 -1.10 -5.88
CA GLN A 98 8.02 -0.16 -5.69
C GLN A 98 8.39 -0.04 -4.21
N GLU A 99 7.38 0.04 -3.34
CA GLU A 99 7.53 0.12 -1.89
C GLU A 99 6.41 -0.66 -1.21
N ILE A 100 6.71 -1.22 -0.03
CA ILE A 100 5.72 -1.92 0.80
C ILE A 100 5.73 -1.33 2.20
N TYR A 101 4.57 -0.82 2.63
CA TYR A 101 4.37 -0.26 3.96
C TYR A 101 3.55 -1.20 4.84
N ALA A 102 4.12 -1.64 5.95
CA ALA A 102 3.38 -2.32 7.00
C ALA A 102 2.75 -1.25 7.93
N VAL A 103 1.46 -1.37 8.23
CA VAL A 103 0.76 -0.42 9.10
C VAL A 103 0.98 -0.76 10.57
N LYS A 104 1.73 0.11 11.27
CA LYS A 104 1.92 0.01 12.72
C LYS A 104 0.59 0.21 13.45
N GLY A 105 0.20 -0.72 14.32
CA GLY A 105 -1.07 -0.67 15.05
C GLY A 105 -2.29 -1.07 14.19
N GLY A 106 -2.07 -1.57 12.98
CA GLY A 106 -3.07 -2.21 12.13
C GLY A 106 -4.28 -1.33 11.78
N ALA A 107 -5.47 -1.93 11.80
CA ALA A 107 -6.70 -1.29 11.32
C ALA A 107 -7.08 -0.01 12.09
N ARG A 108 -6.67 0.15 13.35
CA ARG A 108 -6.93 1.37 14.12
C ARG A 108 -6.17 2.55 13.51
N SER A 109 -4.87 2.38 13.31
CA SER A 109 -4.00 3.41 12.73
C SER A 109 -4.39 3.71 11.30
N TRP A 110 -4.72 2.67 10.51
CA TRP A 110 -5.22 2.86 9.14
C TRP A 110 -6.47 3.76 9.10
N ARG A 111 -7.49 3.46 9.92
CA ARG A 111 -8.71 4.28 9.97
C ARG A 111 -8.45 5.71 10.44
N ALA A 112 -7.55 5.89 11.41
CA ALA A 112 -7.16 7.23 11.86
C ALA A 112 -6.47 8.02 10.74
N ALA A 113 -5.61 7.36 9.96
CA ALA A 113 -4.90 7.99 8.85
C ALA A 113 -5.85 8.34 7.68
N THR A 114 -6.73 7.42 7.29
CA THR A 114 -7.68 7.64 6.19
C THR A 114 -8.83 8.56 6.56
N GLY A 115 -9.29 8.54 7.82
CA GLY A 115 -10.29 9.48 8.32
C GLY A 115 -9.80 10.93 8.29
N ALA A 116 -8.53 11.16 8.66
CA ALA A 116 -7.89 12.47 8.53
C ALA A 116 -7.73 12.87 7.06
N ALA A 117 -7.31 11.95 6.18
CA ALA A 117 -7.20 12.22 4.75
C ALA A 117 -8.56 12.56 4.09
N ALA A 118 -9.64 11.87 4.48
CA ALA A 118 -10.99 12.13 3.99
C ALA A 118 -11.57 13.48 4.47
N SER A 119 -11.09 14.00 5.61
CA SER A 119 -11.53 15.30 6.14
C SER A 119 -11.04 16.51 5.33
N GLY A 120 -10.16 16.30 4.34
CA GLY A 120 -9.72 17.30 3.36
C GLY A 120 -10.64 17.47 2.15
N MET A 121 -11.84 16.88 2.15
CA MET A 121 -12.84 17.08 1.09
C MET A 121 -13.23 18.57 1.00
N PRO A 122 -13.29 19.21 -0.18
CA PRO A 122 -13.80 20.57 -0.28
C PRO A 122 -15.24 20.58 0.24
N ARG A 123 -15.49 21.33 1.31
CA ARG A 123 -16.84 21.64 1.79
C ARG A 123 -17.50 22.59 0.80
N GLY A 124 -17.99 22.06 -0.31
CA GLY A 124 -18.56 22.88 -1.36
C GLY A 124 -19.02 22.08 -2.55
N PHE A 125 -20.06 21.27 -2.36
CA PHE A 125 -20.94 21.00 -3.50
C PHE A 125 -21.74 22.29 -3.73
N ILE A 126 -21.27 23.13 -4.66
CA ILE A 126 -22.04 24.29 -5.11
C ILE A 126 -23.18 23.74 -5.95
N ILE A 127 -24.37 23.68 -5.37
CA ILE A 127 -25.60 23.51 -6.14
C ILE A 127 -25.78 24.81 -6.94
N PRO A 128 -25.72 24.79 -8.29
CA PRO A 128 -26.00 25.98 -9.08
C PRO A 128 -27.43 26.44 -8.80
N LYS A 129 -27.65 27.75 -8.69
CA LYS A 129 -28.92 28.37 -8.26
C LYS A 129 -30.17 27.97 -9.09
N ASN A 130 -30.01 27.23 -10.18
CA ASN A 130 -31.07 26.96 -11.16
C ASN A 130 -31.52 25.49 -11.20
N THR A 131 -31.26 24.71 -10.15
CA THR A 131 -31.67 23.28 -10.08
C THR A 131 -33.18 23.07 -9.83
N CYS A 132 -33.96 24.14 -9.68
CA CYS A 132 -35.41 24.08 -9.52
C CYS A 132 -36.19 24.55 -10.76
N GLU A 133 -35.52 24.82 -11.89
CA GLU A 133 -36.24 25.15 -13.13
C GLU A 133 -36.59 23.86 -13.90
N SER A 134 -37.89 23.68 -14.14
CA SER A 134 -38.44 22.60 -14.96
C SER A 134 -37.88 22.70 -16.38
N GLY A 135 -36.99 21.77 -16.73
CA GLY A 135 -36.41 21.65 -18.06
C GLY A 135 -36.18 20.17 -18.40
N THR A 136 -36.19 19.86 -19.69
CA THR A 136 -36.13 18.48 -20.18
C THR A 136 -34.89 17.76 -19.66
N ALA A 137 -35.07 16.55 -19.14
CA ALA A 137 -34.00 15.75 -18.55
C ALA A 137 -32.80 15.63 -19.52
N ILE A 138 -31.60 15.85 -18.99
CA ILE A 138 -30.34 15.85 -19.76
C ILE A 138 -29.98 14.43 -20.25
N GLN A 139 -30.71 13.40 -19.82
CA GLN A 139 -30.56 12.04 -20.34
C GLN A 139 -31.92 11.42 -20.64
N GLN A 140 -31.99 10.81 -21.83
CA GLN A 140 -33.08 9.93 -22.27
C GLN A 140 -32.44 8.65 -22.82
N TYR A 141 -33.11 7.50 -22.62
CA TYR A 141 -32.67 6.16 -23.03
C TYR A 141 -32.82 5.93 -24.54
#